data_AF-A0A0B4GX01-F1
#
_entry.id   AF-A0A0B4GX01-F1
#
_cell.length_a   1.000
_cell.length_b   1.000
_cell.length_c   1.000
_cell.angle_alpha   90.00
_cell.angle_beta   90.00
_cell.angle_gamma   90.00
#
_symmetry.space_group_name_H-M   'P 1'
#
loop_
_entity.id
_entity.type
_entity.pdbx_description
1 polymer ?
#
loop_
_entity_poly.entity_id
_entity_poly.type
_entity_poly.pdbx_seq_one_letter_code
_entity_poly.pdbx_strand_id
1 'polypeptide(L)'
;MEADAANVGESIADVAEQCIEALKKCQESPSLNEDDWAEETLTKFRFWTSTLSVFGDENVSLDAKLALQRDNKIVFVNLLKTLLNCIQECQKSAEEEIEHDGADIARSEEQQDCSPTDDADVKDPPARPFSPWSDDSNRSPTDDPDVTGPPARPFSPWSDDSDLSSSESGDEDDSKQASDHRMSPLDSAKSDLDGLLRHLNTLAQVWAKVLN
;
A
#
# COMPACT_ATOMS: atom_id res chain seq x y z
N MET A 1 -19.55 24.01 -22.62
CA MET A 1 -18.33 24.61 -22.05
C MET A 1 -18.72 25.19 -20.72
N GLU A 2 -18.65 24.41 -19.63
CA GLU A 2 -19.14 24.87 -18.31
C GLU A 2 -18.48 24.08 -17.17
N ALA A 3 -17.15 23.94 -17.20
CA ALA A 3 -16.40 23.24 -16.14
C ALA A 3 -15.34 24.12 -15.44
N ASP A 4 -15.09 25.34 -15.91
CA ASP A 4 -14.00 26.18 -15.39
C ASP A 4 -14.37 27.08 -14.20
N ALA A 5 -15.66 27.24 -13.87
CA ALA A 5 -16.09 28.16 -12.82
C ALA A 5 -16.01 27.59 -11.40
N ALA A 6 -16.03 26.26 -11.23
CA ALA A 6 -16.04 25.63 -9.90
C ALA A 6 -14.67 25.69 -9.20
N ASN A 7 -13.57 25.86 -9.94
CA ASN A 7 -12.21 25.71 -9.38
C ASN A 7 -11.54 27.03 -8.99
N VAL A 8 -12.18 28.17 -9.22
CA VAL A 8 -11.57 29.50 -9.00
C VAL A 8 -11.55 29.89 -7.51
N GLY A 9 -12.35 29.23 -6.68
CA GLY A 9 -12.52 29.56 -5.25
C GLY A 9 -11.81 28.63 -4.27
N GLU A 10 -11.41 27.42 -4.66
CA GLU A 10 -10.76 26.49 -3.73
C GLU A 10 -9.28 26.83 -3.55
N SER A 11 -8.82 26.80 -2.30
CA SER A 11 -7.39 26.92 -2.00
C SER A 11 -6.72 25.56 -2.08
N ILE A 12 -5.42 25.57 -2.39
CA ILE A 12 -4.60 24.36 -2.39
C ILE A 12 -4.57 23.78 -0.98
N ALA A 13 -4.52 24.63 0.05
CA ALA A 13 -4.58 24.21 1.44
C ALA A 13 -5.86 23.43 1.78
N ASP A 14 -7.04 23.92 1.36
CA ASP A 14 -8.32 23.26 1.66
C ASP A 14 -8.39 21.85 1.05
N VAL A 15 -7.94 21.69 -0.19
CA VAL A 15 -7.96 20.38 -0.87
C VAL A 15 -6.88 19.46 -0.29
N ALA A 16 -5.72 20.00 0.06
CA ALA A 16 -4.66 19.23 0.72
C ALA A 16 -5.09 18.74 2.11
N GLU A 17 -5.83 19.53 2.88
CA GLU A 17 -6.39 19.11 4.16
C GLU A 17 -7.38 17.95 3.98
N GLN A 18 -8.29 18.04 3.00
CA GLN A 18 -9.19 16.94 2.66
C GLN A 18 -8.43 15.65 2.28
N CYS A 19 -7.32 15.76 1.54
CA CYS A 19 -6.46 14.61 1.23
C CYS A 19 -5.85 14.00 2.50
N ILE A 20 -5.38 14.82 3.45
CA ILE A 20 -4.83 14.35 4.73
C ILE A 20 -5.89 13.61 5.54
N GLU A 21 -7.11 14.17 5.63
CA GLU A 21 -8.21 13.51 6.34
C GLU A 21 -8.61 12.20 5.69
N ALA A 22 -8.68 12.15 4.36
CA ALA A 22 -8.98 10.92 3.63
C ALA A 22 -7.88 9.85 3.85
N LEU A 23 -6.60 10.23 3.78
CA LEU A 23 -5.49 9.30 4.03
C LEU A 23 -5.46 8.80 5.48
N LYS A 24 -5.82 9.62 6.46
CA LYS A 24 -5.99 9.17 7.86
C LYS A 24 -7.08 8.10 7.98
N LYS A 25 -8.20 8.25 7.27
CA LYS A 25 -9.23 7.20 7.23
C LYS A 25 -8.73 5.91 6.59
N CYS A 26 -7.88 5.99 5.57
CA CYS A 26 -7.24 4.80 5.00
C CYS A 26 -6.35 4.07 6.01
N GLN A 27 -5.70 4.79 6.93
CA GLN A 27 -4.90 4.20 8.01
C GLN A 27 -5.75 3.40 9.00
N GLU A 28 -7.02 3.76 9.19
CA GLU A 28 -7.96 3.05 10.07
C GLU A 28 -8.47 1.75 9.45
N SER A 29 -8.30 1.54 8.14
CA SER A 29 -8.76 0.35 7.42
C SER A 29 -7.63 -0.68 7.26
N PRO A 30 -7.79 -1.93 7.76
CA PRO A 30 -6.76 -2.96 7.68
C PRO A 30 -6.34 -3.34 6.26
N SER A 31 -7.26 -3.38 5.29
CA SER A 31 -6.96 -3.71 3.88
C SER A 31 -6.21 -2.59 3.16
N LEU A 32 -6.38 -1.35 3.61
CA LEU A 32 -5.67 -0.19 3.06
C LEU A 32 -4.34 0.06 3.74
N ASN A 33 -4.18 -0.31 5.01
CA ASN A 33 -2.92 -0.17 5.72
C ASN A 33 -2.07 -1.46 5.73
N GLU A 34 -2.31 -2.35 4.76
CA GLU A 34 -1.40 -3.47 4.48
C GLU A 34 0.00 -2.93 4.16
N ASP A 35 1.03 -3.57 4.73
CA ASP A 35 2.44 -3.16 4.61
C ASP A 35 2.72 -1.69 4.96
N ASP A 36 1.92 -1.10 5.87
CA ASP A 36 1.99 0.31 6.27
C ASP A 36 1.81 1.30 5.10
N TRP A 37 1.17 0.86 4.01
CA TRP A 37 1.01 1.66 2.79
C TRP A 37 0.34 3.02 3.06
N ALA A 38 -0.74 3.05 3.83
CA ALA A 38 -1.47 4.29 4.10
C ALA A 38 -0.63 5.25 4.97
N GLU A 39 0.14 4.72 5.93
CA GLU A 39 1.06 5.50 6.75
C GLU A 39 2.23 6.07 5.93
N GLU A 40 2.86 5.28 5.07
CA GLU A 40 3.95 5.72 4.20
C GLU A 40 3.45 6.80 3.24
N THR A 41 2.29 6.58 2.63
CA THR A 41 1.63 7.50 1.70
C THR A 41 1.29 8.83 2.39
N LEU A 42 0.69 8.78 3.58
CA LEU A 42 0.40 9.97 4.37
C LEU A 42 1.66 10.74 4.75
N THR A 43 2.75 10.04 5.07
CA THR A 43 4.04 10.64 5.40
C THR A 43 4.65 11.35 4.19
N LYS A 44 4.65 10.71 3.02
CA LYS A 44 5.09 11.32 1.75
C LYS A 44 4.28 12.59 1.44
N PHE A 45 2.97 12.52 1.62
CA PHE A 45 2.10 13.67 1.34
C PHE A 45 2.34 14.83 2.32
N ARG A 46 2.48 14.56 3.61
CA ARG A 46 2.81 15.58 4.62
C ARG A 46 4.18 16.21 4.41
N PHE A 47 5.15 15.41 3.97
CA PHE A 47 6.46 15.94 3.60
C PHE A 47 6.35 16.93 2.44
N TRP A 48 5.56 16.59 1.43
CA TRP A 48 5.29 17.49 0.30
C TRP A 48 4.60 18.79 0.74
N THR A 49 3.53 18.71 1.55
CA THR A 49 2.81 19.91 2.00
C THR A 49 3.70 20.84 2.81
N SER A 50 4.60 20.27 3.63
CA SER A 50 5.58 21.03 4.41
C SER A 50 6.64 21.67 3.52
N THR A 51 7.14 20.93 2.53
CA THR A 51 8.19 21.41 1.60
C THR A 51 7.74 22.64 0.80
N LEU A 52 6.48 22.66 0.37
CA LEU A 52 5.93 23.81 -0.37
C LEU A 52 5.25 24.85 0.53
N SER A 53 5.27 24.67 1.86
CA SER A 53 4.56 25.52 2.81
C SER A 53 3.09 25.69 2.43
N VAL A 54 2.41 24.59 2.08
CA VAL A 54 0.99 24.61 1.64
C VAL A 54 0.10 25.24 2.72
N PHE A 55 0.33 24.89 3.99
CA PHE A 55 -0.39 25.42 5.15
C PHE A 55 0.30 26.64 5.80
N GLY A 56 1.14 27.35 5.05
CA GLY A 56 1.79 28.56 5.55
C GLY A 56 0.82 29.73 5.74
N ASP A 57 1.29 30.79 6.40
CA ASP A 57 0.55 32.06 6.53
C ASP A 57 0.36 32.74 5.16
N GLU A 58 -0.51 33.77 5.11
CA GLU A 58 -0.97 34.49 3.91
C GLU A 58 0.13 35.02 2.95
N ASN A 59 1.39 35.09 3.38
CA ASN A 59 2.51 35.58 2.56
C ASN A 59 3.53 34.49 2.19
N VAL A 60 3.46 33.33 2.83
CA VAL A 60 4.41 32.22 2.63
C VAL A 60 3.72 30.97 2.08
N SER A 61 2.39 30.93 2.12
CA SER A 61 1.61 29.81 1.63
C SER A 61 1.79 29.58 0.13
N LEU A 62 1.66 28.33 -0.32
CA LEU A 62 1.69 28.01 -1.75
C LEU A 62 0.58 28.75 -2.51
N ASP A 63 -0.60 28.90 -1.89
CA ASP A 63 -1.71 29.70 -2.43
C ASP A 63 -1.31 31.16 -2.66
N ALA A 64 -0.64 31.79 -1.69
CA ALA A 64 -0.19 33.17 -1.81
C ALA A 64 0.88 33.32 -2.90
N LYS A 65 1.83 32.39 -2.97
CA LYS A 65 2.89 32.37 -3.99
C LYS A 65 2.31 32.20 -5.40
N LEU A 66 1.20 31.50 -5.53
CA LEU A 66 0.50 31.28 -6.80
C LEU A 66 -0.67 32.24 -7.04
N ALA A 67 -0.90 33.24 -6.18
CA ALA A 67 -2.02 34.17 -6.32
C ALA A 67 -2.02 34.93 -7.66
N LEU A 68 -0.82 35.24 -8.18
CA LEU A 68 -0.63 35.88 -9.49
C LEU A 68 -0.49 34.87 -10.65
N GLN A 69 -0.36 33.57 -10.34
CA GLN A 69 -0.16 32.50 -11.32
C GLN A 69 -1.36 31.53 -11.31
N ARG A 70 -2.53 32.04 -11.69
CA ARG A 70 -3.81 31.31 -11.59
C ARG A 70 -3.81 29.96 -12.31
N ASP A 71 -3.24 29.87 -13.51
CA ASP A 71 -3.19 28.61 -14.27
C ASP A 71 -2.45 27.52 -13.49
N ASN A 72 -1.37 27.92 -12.83
CA ASN A 72 -0.55 27.02 -12.04
C ASN A 72 -1.25 26.61 -10.75
N LYS A 73 -1.93 27.55 -10.08
CA LYS A 73 -2.82 27.22 -8.96
C LYS A 73 -3.88 26.20 -9.36
N ILE A 74 -4.54 26.40 -10.51
CA ILE A 74 -5.56 25.49 -11.05
C ILE A 74 -4.97 24.08 -11.26
N VAL A 75 -3.75 23.96 -11.80
CA VAL A 75 -3.08 22.67 -11.98
C VAL A 75 -2.87 21.95 -10.63
N PHE A 76 -2.37 22.64 -9.60
CA PHE A 76 -2.19 22.05 -8.27
C PHE A 76 -3.52 21.61 -7.66
N VAL A 77 -4.55 22.46 -7.70
CA VAL A 77 -5.88 22.13 -7.17
C VAL A 77 -6.47 20.92 -7.90
N ASN A 78 -6.40 20.88 -9.23
CA ASN A 78 -6.90 19.76 -10.01
C ASN A 78 -6.16 18.46 -9.69
N LEU A 79 -4.82 18.52 -9.58
CA LEU A 79 -4.02 17.35 -9.25
C LEU A 79 -4.36 16.81 -7.84
N LEU A 80 -4.55 17.70 -6.86
CA LEU A 80 -4.98 17.33 -5.52
C LEU A 80 -6.39 16.76 -5.49
N LYS A 81 -7.32 17.28 -6.29
CA LYS A 81 -8.67 16.70 -6.42
C LYS A 81 -8.65 15.32 -7.05
N THR A 82 -7.82 15.12 -8.07
CA THR A 82 -7.62 13.79 -8.65
C THR A 82 -7.04 12.84 -7.62
N LEU A 83 -6.05 13.29 -6.83
CA LEU A 83 -5.49 12.51 -5.73
C LEU A 83 -6.57 12.15 -4.70
N LEU A 84 -7.37 13.12 -4.26
CA LEU A 84 -8.48 12.91 -3.33
C LEU A 84 -9.48 11.87 -3.85
N ASN A 85 -9.83 11.95 -5.13
CA ASN A 85 -10.72 10.98 -5.76
C ASN A 85 -10.10 9.58 -5.76
N CYS A 86 -8.81 9.44 -6.09
CA CYS A 86 -8.11 8.15 -6.00
C CYS A 86 -8.12 7.58 -4.57
N ILE A 87 -7.91 8.42 -3.54
CA ILE A 87 -7.97 7.99 -2.13
C ILE A 87 -9.38 7.47 -1.79
N GLN A 88 -10.41 8.17 -2.24
CA GLN A 88 -11.80 7.77 -2.02
C GLN A 88 -12.18 6.48 -2.77
N GLU A 89 -11.66 6.27 -3.97
CA GLU A 89 -11.84 5.00 -4.69
C GLU A 89 -11.15 3.85 -3.96
N CYS A 90 -9.93 4.06 -3.41
CA CYS A 90 -9.28 3.07 -2.57
C CYS A 90 -10.14 2.70 -1.36
N GLN A 91 -10.77 3.68 -0.71
CA GLN A 91 -11.71 3.46 0.40
C GLN A 91 -12.90 2.58 0.01
N LYS A 92 -13.53 2.88 -1.12
CA LYS A 92 -14.68 2.11 -1.62
C LYS A 92 -14.28 0.66 -1.98
N SER A 93 -13.18 0.48 -2.70
CA SER A 93 -12.72 -0.87 -3.06
C SER A 93 -12.36 -1.72 -1.84
N ALA A 94 -11.81 -1.09 -0.79
CA ALA A 94 -11.52 -1.76 0.46
C ALA A 94 -12.78 -2.18 1.24
N GLU A 95 -13.87 -1.42 1.14
CA GLU A 95 -15.17 -1.80 1.71
C GLU A 95 -15.81 -2.95 0.93
N GLU A 96 -15.74 -2.93 -0.41
CA GLU A 96 -16.31 -3.95 -1.29
C GLU A 96 -15.61 -5.33 -1.14
N GLU A 97 -14.29 -5.37 -0.91
CA GLU A 97 -13.57 -6.62 -0.65
C GLU A 97 -14.03 -7.32 0.64
N ILE A 98 -14.44 -6.56 1.67
CA ILE A 98 -14.94 -7.12 2.94
C ILE A 98 -16.33 -7.74 2.75
N GLU A 99 -17.17 -7.17 1.90
CA GLU A 99 -18.53 -7.69 1.65
C GLU A 99 -18.52 -8.98 0.80
N HIS A 100 -17.54 -9.14 -0.09
CA HIS A 100 -17.52 -10.27 -1.02
C HIS A 100 -17.02 -11.58 -0.39
N ASP A 101 -16.13 -11.52 0.60
CA ASP A 101 -15.55 -12.70 1.25
C ASP A 101 -16.51 -13.36 2.29
N GLY A 102 -17.57 -12.65 2.69
CA GLY A 102 -18.59 -13.15 3.61
C GLY A 102 -19.73 -13.95 2.95
N ALA A 103 -19.85 -13.94 1.62
CA ALA A 103 -21.01 -14.48 0.91
C ALA A 103 -20.86 -15.93 0.40
N ASP A 104 -19.64 -16.48 0.37
CA ASP A 104 -19.36 -17.78 -0.28
C ASP A 104 -19.40 -19.01 0.65
N ILE A 105 -19.69 -18.87 1.95
CA ILE A 105 -19.76 -19.99 2.90
C ILE A 105 -21.22 -20.41 3.25
N ALA A 106 -22.17 -20.24 2.34
CA ALA A 106 -23.56 -20.62 2.59
C ALA A 106 -24.24 -21.36 1.42
N ARG A 107 -23.49 -22.10 0.60
CA ARG A 107 -24.10 -22.95 -0.43
C ARG A 107 -23.32 -24.22 -0.74
N SER A 108 -23.28 -25.14 0.22
CA SER A 108 -22.99 -26.56 -0.05
C SER A 108 -23.63 -27.46 0.99
N GLU A 109 -24.96 -27.38 1.11
CA GLU A 109 -25.75 -28.39 1.79
C GLU A 109 -26.93 -28.76 0.90
N GLU A 110 -26.69 -29.54 -0.16
CA GLU A 110 -27.67 -30.55 -0.57
C GLU A 110 -27.12 -31.53 -1.62
N GLN A 111 -27.46 -32.81 -1.43
CA GLN A 111 -27.51 -33.92 -2.38
C GLN A 111 -26.34 -34.93 -2.41
N GLN A 112 -26.36 -35.85 -1.45
CA GLN A 112 -26.27 -37.31 -1.66
C GLN A 112 -27.04 -37.98 -0.51
N ASP A 113 -27.79 -39.07 -0.61
CA ASP A 113 -28.42 -39.86 -1.67
C ASP A 113 -29.37 -40.80 -0.89
N CYS A 114 -30.51 -41.18 -1.46
CA CYS A 114 -31.53 -41.99 -0.81
C CYS A 114 -31.10 -43.46 -0.68
N SER A 115 -31.26 -44.08 0.50
CA SER A 115 -32.14 -45.24 0.72
C SER A 115 -32.02 -45.84 2.14
N PRO A 116 -33.10 -46.43 2.70
CA PRO A 116 -33.12 -47.03 4.04
C PRO A 116 -32.76 -48.52 3.99
N THR A 117 -32.00 -49.05 4.96
CA THR A 117 -31.88 -50.51 5.12
C THR A 117 -31.57 -50.88 6.58
N ASP A 118 -32.52 -51.60 7.15
CA ASP A 118 -32.49 -52.66 8.19
C ASP A 118 -31.41 -52.69 9.30
N ASP A 119 -31.96 -52.94 10.50
CA ASP A 119 -31.38 -53.54 11.70
C ASP A 119 -30.02 -54.27 11.58
N ALA A 120 -29.10 -53.93 12.50
CA ALA A 120 -28.60 -54.88 13.51
C ALA A 120 -27.63 -54.22 14.50
N ASP A 121 -27.96 -54.39 15.78
CA ASP A 121 -27.09 -54.49 16.95
C ASP A 121 -25.70 -55.07 16.63
N VAL A 122 -24.62 -54.37 17.04
CA VAL A 122 -23.37 -54.93 17.61
C VAL A 122 -22.34 -53.83 17.94
N LYS A 123 -22.05 -53.75 19.24
CA LYS A 123 -20.89 -53.22 20.00
C LYS A 123 -19.67 -52.62 19.27
N ASP A 124 -19.35 -51.38 19.69
CA ASP A 124 -18.03 -50.76 20.03
C ASP A 124 -16.70 -51.46 19.63
N PRO A 125 -15.65 -50.69 19.25
CA PRO A 125 -15.01 -49.74 20.16
C PRO A 125 -14.71 -48.33 19.60
N PRO A 126 -14.50 -47.30 20.46
CA PRO A 126 -14.30 -45.93 20.03
C PRO A 126 -12.86 -45.65 19.61
N ALA A 127 -12.73 -44.86 18.54
CA ALA A 127 -11.50 -44.29 18.07
C ALA A 127 -10.82 -43.41 19.14
N ARG A 128 -9.49 -43.50 19.16
CA ARG A 128 -8.57 -42.82 20.06
C ARG A 128 -8.77 -41.29 20.00
N PRO A 129 -9.00 -40.60 21.13
CA PRO A 129 -8.75 -39.17 21.21
C PRO A 129 -7.24 -38.95 21.36
N PHE A 130 -6.65 -38.19 20.44
CA PHE A 130 -5.31 -37.64 20.57
C PHE A 130 -5.21 -36.86 21.88
N SER A 131 -4.23 -37.23 22.71
CA SER A 131 -3.97 -36.55 23.98
C SER A 131 -3.47 -35.12 23.76
N PRO A 132 -3.81 -34.21 24.69
CA PRO A 132 -3.48 -32.79 24.68
C PRO A 132 -2.07 -32.58 25.24
N TRP A 133 -1.23 -31.79 24.57
CA TRP A 133 0.04 -31.38 25.15
C TRP A 133 -0.06 -29.87 25.38
N SER A 134 -0.50 -29.51 26.58
CA SER A 134 -0.33 -28.17 27.15
C SER A 134 1.11 -28.00 27.61
N ASP A 135 1.67 -26.85 27.26
CA ASP A 135 2.45 -25.92 28.11
C ASP A 135 3.45 -26.50 29.13
N ASP A 136 4.73 -26.18 28.97
CA ASP A 136 5.64 -25.96 30.09
C ASP A 136 6.69 -24.89 29.74
N SER A 137 6.69 -23.82 30.54
CA SER A 137 7.66 -22.73 30.52
C SER A 137 8.81 -23.02 31.49
N ASN A 138 10.09 -22.87 31.10
CA ASN A 138 11.06 -22.05 31.87
C ASN A 138 12.52 -22.02 31.34
N ARG A 139 13.07 -20.79 31.44
CA ARG A 139 14.41 -20.37 31.91
C ARG A 139 15.71 -20.76 31.16
N SER A 140 16.37 -19.71 30.65
CA SER A 140 17.82 -19.45 30.56
C SER A 140 18.51 -19.58 31.94
N PRO A 141 19.86 -19.72 32.11
CA PRO A 141 20.92 -18.92 31.43
C PRO A 141 22.27 -19.63 31.15
N THR A 142 23.13 -19.01 30.33
CA THR A 142 24.59 -19.20 30.42
C THR A 142 25.32 -17.94 29.92
N ASP A 143 25.79 -17.11 30.87
CA ASP A 143 27.15 -16.51 30.95
C ASP A 143 28.20 -17.51 30.39
N ASP A 144 29.33 -17.22 29.76
CA ASP A 144 30.20 -16.05 29.45
C ASP A 144 31.39 -16.65 28.60
N PRO A 145 32.52 -15.97 28.24
CA PRO A 145 32.88 -14.55 28.22
C PRO A 145 33.55 -14.05 26.90
N ASP A 146 33.54 -12.72 26.76
CA ASP A 146 34.62 -11.81 26.29
C ASP A 146 35.70 -12.30 25.30
N VAL A 147 35.65 -11.79 24.05
CA VAL A 147 36.85 -11.39 23.28
C VAL A 147 36.52 -10.11 22.47
N THR A 148 36.99 -8.98 23.03
CA THR A 148 37.71 -7.88 22.36
C THR A 148 37.40 -7.49 20.90
N GLY A 149 37.12 -6.19 20.71
CA GLY A 149 36.70 -5.53 19.47
C GLY A 149 37.72 -5.39 18.31
N PRO A 150 37.45 -4.46 17.37
CA PRO A 150 37.58 -4.66 15.92
C PRO A 150 38.93 -4.19 15.34
N PRO A 151 39.18 -4.49 14.05
CA PRO A 151 39.72 -3.44 13.21
C PRO A 151 38.91 -3.21 11.93
N ALA A 152 38.81 -1.92 11.62
CA ALA A 152 38.31 -1.33 10.39
C ALA A 152 38.84 -2.03 9.13
N ARG A 153 37.93 -2.35 8.21
CA ARG A 153 38.29 -2.59 6.82
C ARG A 153 38.19 -1.26 6.08
N PRO A 154 39.30 -0.70 5.56
CA PRO A 154 39.22 0.46 4.72
C PRO A 154 38.54 0.10 3.40
N PHE A 155 37.68 1.01 2.94
CA PHE A 155 37.25 1.11 1.55
C PHE A 155 38.45 0.96 0.63
N SER A 156 38.37 0.04 -0.33
CA SER A 156 39.18 0.12 -1.53
C SER A 156 38.34 -0.17 -2.77
N PRO A 157 38.61 0.57 -3.85
CA PRO A 157 37.66 0.89 -4.90
C PRO A 157 37.93 0.04 -6.16
N TRP A 158 36.85 -0.45 -6.76
CA TRP A 158 36.65 -0.85 -8.16
C TRP A 158 37.78 -1.63 -8.85
N SER A 159 37.53 -2.91 -9.10
CA SER A 159 38.10 -3.72 -10.21
C SER A 159 36.88 -4.44 -10.78
N ASP A 160 36.29 -4.04 -11.91
CA ASP A 160 36.78 -4.15 -13.30
C ASP A 160 37.43 -5.50 -13.59
N ASP A 161 36.60 -6.47 -13.95
CA ASP A 161 36.94 -7.55 -14.86
C ASP A 161 35.69 -7.82 -15.71
N SER A 162 35.71 -7.26 -16.91
CA SER A 162 34.82 -7.63 -18.00
C SER A 162 35.36 -8.91 -18.62
N ASP A 163 34.62 -10.01 -18.56
CA ASP A 163 34.83 -11.12 -19.49
C ASP A 163 33.50 -11.55 -20.11
N LEU A 164 33.47 -11.39 -21.42
CA LEU A 164 32.46 -11.88 -22.34
C LEU A 164 32.61 -13.39 -22.46
N SER A 165 31.54 -14.14 -22.20
CA SER A 165 31.36 -15.43 -22.85
C SER A 165 29.90 -15.66 -23.17
N SER A 166 29.60 -15.61 -24.47
CA SER A 166 28.37 -16.12 -25.06
C SER A 166 28.35 -17.65 -25.09
N SER A 167 27.16 -18.18 -25.39
CA SER A 167 26.79 -19.57 -25.69
C SER A 167 26.30 -20.35 -24.47
N GLU A 168 25.24 -21.15 -24.49
CA GLU A 168 24.19 -21.51 -25.45
C GLU A 168 23.26 -22.46 -24.68
N SER A 169 21.96 -22.40 -24.97
CA SER A 169 20.90 -23.40 -24.73
C SER A 169 20.88 -24.20 -23.41
N GLY A 170 19.85 -23.94 -22.63
CA GLY A 170 19.25 -24.90 -21.70
C GLY A 170 17.76 -24.59 -21.60
N ASP A 171 16.96 -25.23 -22.45
CA ASP A 171 15.50 -25.30 -22.33
C ASP A 171 15.15 -25.98 -21.01
N GLU A 172 14.82 -25.18 -20.01
CA GLU A 172 14.08 -25.61 -18.84
C GLU A 172 12.71 -24.96 -18.93
N ASP A 173 11.73 -25.78 -19.34
CA ASP A 173 10.30 -25.54 -19.30
C ASP A 173 9.89 -25.36 -17.81
N ASP A 174 10.24 -24.21 -17.25
CA ASP A 174 9.57 -23.70 -16.07
C ASP A 174 8.32 -23.00 -16.59
N SER A 175 7.28 -23.80 -16.77
CA SER A 175 5.89 -23.37 -16.89
C SER A 175 5.52 -22.58 -15.63
N LYS A 176 6.12 -21.40 -15.45
CA LYS A 176 5.57 -20.34 -14.62
C LYS A 176 4.27 -20.00 -15.30
N GLN A 177 3.19 -20.50 -14.70
CA GLN A 177 1.89 -19.90 -14.85
C GLN A 177 2.13 -18.40 -14.87
N ALA A 178 1.94 -17.80 -16.04
CA ALA A 178 1.49 -16.43 -16.10
C ALA A 178 0.16 -16.46 -15.36
N SER A 179 0.22 -16.35 -14.03
CA SER A 179 -0.82 -15.70 -13.27
C SER A 179 -0.91 -14.36 -13.96
N ASP A 180 -1.87 -14.30 -14.87
CA ASP A 180 -2.49 -13.10 -15.36
C ASP A 180 -2.76 -12.31 -14.08
N HIS A 181 -1.80 -11.45 -13.71
CA HIS A 181 -1.78 -10.76 -12.42
C HIS A 181 -2.80 -9.66 -12.61
N ARG A 182 -4.06 -10.09 -12.62
CA ARG A 182 -5.22 -9.23 -12.66
C ARG A 182 -5.14 -8.50 -11.34
N MET A 183 -4.48 -7.34 -11.36
CA MET A 183 -4.32 -6.50 -10.19
C MET A 183 -5.70 -6.34 -9.59
N SER A 184 -5.79 -6.56 -8.27
CA SER A 184 -7.02 -6.27 -7.56
C SER A 184 -7.40 -4.80 -7.83
N PRO A 185 -8.70 -4.46 -7.89
CA PRO A 185 -9.12 -3.08 -8.06
C PRO A 185 -8.42 -2.13 -7.06
N LEU A 186 -8.18 -2.64 -5.84
CA LEU A 186 -7.43 -1.97 -4.80
C LEU A 186 -5.96 -1.69 -5.18
N ASP A 187 -5.22 -2.68 -5.69
CA ASP A 187 -3.82 -2.51 -6.12
C ASP A 187 -3.69 -1.52 -7.28
N SER A 188 -4.64 -1.55 -8.22
CA SER A 188 -4.68 -0.57 -9.31
C SER A 188 -4.86 0.85 -8.76
N ALA A 189 -5.79 1.04 -7.82
CA ALA A 189 -6.05 2.33 -7.21
C ALA A 189 -4.86 2.84 -6.37
N LYS A 190 -4.19 1.95 -5.63
CA LYS A 190 -2.94 2.25 -4.89
C LYS A 190 -1.84 2.72 -5.85
N SER A 191 -1.64 2.00 -6.96
CA SER A 191 -0.65 2.37 -7.99
C SER A 191 -0.92 3.73 -8.63
N ASP A 192 -2.18 4.03 -8.94
CA ASP A 192 -2.57 5.34 -9.50
C ASP A 192 -2.28 6.48 -8.52
N LEU A 193 -2.57 6.27 -7.23
CA LEU A 193 -2.26 7.23 -6.17
C LEU A 193 -0.75 7.52 -6.08
N ASP A 194 0.08 6.48 -6.09
CA ASP A 194 1.54 6.61 -6.07
C ASP A 194 2.07 7.31 -7.33
N GLY A 195 1.43 7.10 -8.48
CA GLY A 195 1.70 7.85 -9.71
C GLY A 195 1.44 9.34 -9.54
N LEU A 196 0.28 9.71 -8.98
CA LEU A 196 -0.11 11.11 -8.75
C LEU A 196 0.80 11.80 -7.72
N LEU A 197 1.17 11.12 -6.63
CA LEU A 197 2.11 11.65 -5.63
C LEU A 197 3.50 11.91 -6.22
N ARG A 198 3.99 11.03 -7.10
CA ARG A 198 5.25 11.27 -7.83
C ARG A 198 5.15 12.48 -8.73
N HIS A 199 4.03 12.66 -9.43
CA HIS A 199 3.81 13.82 -10.30
C HIS A 199 3.78 15.13 -9.49
N LEU A 200 3.06 15.12 -8.38
CA LEU A 200 2.94 16.23 -7.43
C LEU A 200 4.31 16.64 -6.86
N ASN A 201 5.14 15.66 -6.49
CA ASN A 201 6.52 15.90 -6.04
C ASN A 201 7.43 16.44 -7.15
N THR A 202 7.28 15.93 -8.38
CA THR A 202 8.07 16.41 -9.52
C THR A 202 7.74 17.87 -9.83
N LEU A 203 6.45 18.22 -9.85
CA LEU A 203 6.01 19.60 -10.01
C LEU A 203 6.55 20.49 -8.88
N ALA A 204 6.48 20.03 -7.63
CA ALA A 204 7.04 20.77 -6.49
C ALA A 204 8.52 21.11 -6.67
N GLN A 205 9.33 20.15 -7.12
CA GLN A 205 10.76 20.36 -7.33
C GLN A 205 11.06 21.32 -8.48
N VAL A 206 10.31 21.23 -9.58
CA VAL A 206 10.43 22.18 -10.70
C VAL A 206 10.11 23.59 -10.21
N TRP A 207 9.03 23.72 -9.43
CA TRP A 207 8.59 25.01 -8.90
C TRP A 207 9.52 25.60 -7.85
N ALA A 208 10.06 24.79 -6.96
CA ALA A 208 11.07 25.22 -5.99
C ALA A 208 12.30 25.81 -6.68
N LYS A 209 12.65 25.35 -7.88
CA LYS A 209 13.74 25.92 -8.70
C LYS A 209 13.36 27.21 -9.43
N VAL A 210 12.09 27.41 -9.74
CA VAL A 210 11.61 28.63 -10.43
C VAL A 210 11.43 29.79 -9.45
N LEU A 211 11.18 29.48 -8.18
CA LEU A 211 10.92 30.47 -7.12
C LEU A 211 12.16 30.88 -6.31
N ASN A 212 13.30 30.19 -6.47
CA ASN A 212 14.60 30.52 -5.86
C ASN A 212 15.56 31.11 -6.91
#